data_AF-A0A0G3BLV7-F1
#
_entry.id   AF-A0A0G3BLV7-F1
#
_cell.length_a   1.000
_cell.length_b   1.000
_cell.length_c   1.000
_cell.angle_alpha   90.00
_cell.angle_beta   90.00
_cell.angle_gamma   90.00
#
_symmetry.space_group_name_H-M   'P 1'
#
loop_
_entity.id
_entity.type
_entity.pdbx_description
1 polymer ?
#
loop_
_entity_poly.entity_id
_entity_poly.type
_entity_poly.pdbx_seq_one_letter_code
_entity_poly.pdbx_strand_id
1 'polypeptide(L)' 'MRCVFECIVGLRFSAQGPVSGRRYQFTGPGSRAEVDPRDVPYLAQMRVLRRV' A
#
# COMPACT_ATOMS: atom_id res chain seq x y z
N MET A 1 15.16 1.86 -5.66
CA MET A 1 14.35 2.88 -4.96
C MET A 1 13.23 2.14 -4.23
N ARG A 2 13.19 2.18 -2.89
CA ARG A 2 12.11 1.52 -2.13
C ARG A 2 10.92 2.47 -2.07
N CYS A 3 9.72 2.01 -2.42
CA CYS A 3 8.49 2.78 -2.23
C CYS A 3 7.76 2.21 -1.03
N VAL A 4 7.41 3.05 -0.07
CA VAL A 4 6.69 2.63 1.14
C VAL A 4 5.34 3.31 1.14
N PHE A 5 4.30 2.55 1.47
CA PHE A 5 2.97 3.09 1.73
C PHE A 5 2.61 2.85 3.18
N GLU A 6 1.86 3.78 3.74
CA GLU A 6 1.29 3.75 5.08
C GLU A 6 -0.23 3.74 4.97
N CYS A 7 -0.91 2.88 5.74
CA CYS A 7 -2.35 2.94 5.89
C CYS A 7 -2.72 4.06 6.87
N ILE A 8 -3.69 4.90 6.49
CA ILE A 8 -4.13 6.03 7.32
C ILE A 8 -5.52 5.81 7.95
N VAL A 9 -6.14 4.65 7.74
CA VAL A 9 -7.48 4.32 8.26
C VAL A 9 -7.46 3.18 9.27
N GLY A 10 -8.47 3.16 10.15
CA GLY A 10 -8.60 2.24 11.30
C GLY A 10 -8.79 0.76 10.97
N LEU A 11 -9.02 0.41 9.71
CA LEU A 11 -9.43 -0.95 9.33
C LEU A 11 -8.26 -1.75 8.77
N ARG A 12 -8.27 -3.06 9.05
CA ARG A 12 -7.36 -4.00 8.39
C ARG A 12 -7.65 -3.97 6.89
N PHE A 13 -6.62 -3.70 6.10
CA PHE A 13 -6.73 -3.51 4.67
C PHE A 13 -5.70 -4.37 3.94
N SER A 14 -6.08 -4.93 2.80
CA SER A 14 -5.15 -5.61 1.92
C SER A 14 -5.37 -5.20 0.48
N ALA A 15 -4.28 -4.93 -0.23
CA ALA A 15 -4.29 -4.64 -1.66
C ALA A 15 -3.48 -5.71 -2.41
N GLN A 16 -3.93 -6.06 -3.61
CA GLN A 16 -3.13 -6.83 -4.54
C GLN A 16 -2.55 -5.88 -5.59
N GLY A 17 -1.23 -5.94 -5.79
CA GLY A 17 -0.55 -5.25 -6.86
C GLY A 17 -0.97 -5.82 -8.22
N PRO A 18 -1.57 -5.03 -9.12
CA PRO A 18 -2.06 -5.55 -10.40
C PRO A 18 -0.92 -5.91 -11.36
N VAL A 19 0.29 -5.35 -11.18
CA VAL A 19 1.44 -5.61 -12.04
C VAL A 19 2.36 -6.66 -11.43
N SER A 20 2.67 -6.55 -10.13
CA SER A 20 3.58 -7.50 -9.48
C SER A 20 2.91 -8.78 -8.97
N GLY A 21 1.58 -8.78 -8.86
CA GLY A 21 0.81 -9.86 -8.21
C GLY A 21 0.98 -9.94 -6.68
N ARG A 22 1.82 -9.08 -6.08
CA ARG A 22 2.12 -9.09 -4.65
C ARG A 22 0.90 -8.68 -3.82
N ARG A 23 0.72 -9.31 -2.67
CA ARG A 23 -0.29 -8.93 -1.68
C ARG A 23 0.36 -8.05 -0.61
N TYR A 24 -0.16 -6.84 -0.44
CA TYR A 24 0.23 -5.89 0.59
C TYR A 24 -0.79 -5.93 1.72
N GLN A 25 -0.33 -6.12 2.95
CA GLN A 25 -1.17 -6.17 4.14
C GLN A 25 -0.89 -4.97 5.04
N PHE A 26 -1.96 -4.33 5.48
CA PHE A 26 -1.95 -3.20 6.40
C PHE A 26 -2.82 -3.56 7.60
N THR A 27 -2.23 -3.55 8.79
CA THR A 27 -2.87 -3.99 10.04
C THR A 27 -3.68 -2.89 10.73
N GLY A 28 -3.59 -1.65 10.24
CA GLY A 28 -4.30 -0.49 10.78
C GLY A 28 -3.58 0.83 10.49
N PRO A 29 -3.97 1.93 11.13
CA PRO A 29 -3.33 3.24 10.96
C PRO A 29 -1.84 3.17 11.31
N GLY A 30 -1.00 3.78 10.49
CA GLY A 30 0.46 3.79 10.69
C GLY A 30 1.16 2.52 10.24
N SER A 31 0.44 1.44 9.90
CA SER A 31 1.05 0.24 9.35
C SER A 31 1.65 0.54 7.97
N ARG A 32 2.87 0.04 7.73
CA ARG A 32 3.64 0.31 6.52
C ARG A 32 3.96 -0.96 5.76
N ALA A 33 3.95 -0.87 4.44
CA ALA A 33 4.38 -1.93 3.56
C ALA A 33 5.31 -1.36 2.47
N GLU A 34 6.40 -2.08 2.21
CA GLU A 34 7.21 -1.84 1.02
C GLU A 34 6.47 -2.39 -0.20
N VAL A 35 6.35 -1.56 -1.23
CA VAL A 35 5.59 -1.86 -2.43
C VAL A 35 6.49 -1.95 -3.64
N ASP A 36 6.11 -2.79 -4.60
CA ASP A 36 6.75 -2.79 -5.90
C ASP A 36 6.53 -1.42 -6.59
N PRO A 37 7.59 -0.76 -7.09
CA PRO A 37 7.46 0.51 -7.80
C PRO A 37 6.46 0.49 -8.94
N ARG A 38 6.24 -0.67 -9.57
CA ARG A 38 5.29 -0.84 -10.68
C ARG A 38 3.82 -0.77 -10.25
N ASP A 39 3.52 -1.07 -8.99
CA ASP A 39 2.15 -0.99 -8.45
C ASP A 39 1.82 0.38 -7.84
N VAL A 40 2.80 1.27 -7.73
CA VAL A 40 2.65 2.60 -7.12
C VAL A 40 1.50 3.42 -7.73
N PRO A 41 1.32 3.49 -9.07
CA PRO A 41 0.23 4.27 -9.65
C PRO A 41 -1.17 3.80 -9.21
N TYR A 42 -1.31 2.51 -8.96
CA TYR A 42 -2.56 1.91 -8.47
C TYR A 42 -2.77 2.18 -6.98
N LEU A 43 -1.74 1.93 -6.16
CA LEU A 43 -1.81 2.14 -4.71
C LEU A 43 -1.95 3.62 -4.35
N ALA A 44 -1.38 4.54 -5.14
CA ALA A 44 -1.52 5.99 -4.95
C ALA A 44 -2.95 6.52 -5.16
N GLN A 45 -3.82 5.78 -5.86
CA GLN A 45 -5.23 6.15 -6.04
C GLN A 45 -6.10 5.75 -4.84
N MET A 46 -5.58 4.89 -3.95
CA MET A 46 -6.30 4.44 -2.77
C MET A 46 -6.28 5.54 -1.70
N ARG A 47 -7.45 6.14 -1.44
CA ARG A 47 -7.61 7.19 -0.41
C ARG A 47 -7.25 6.76 1.01
N VAL A 48 -7.10 5.47 1.25
CA VAL A 48 -6.76 4.87 2.54
C VAL A 48 -5.26 4.68 2.74
N LEU A 49 -4.44 4.96 1.72
CA LEU A 49 -2.99 4.85 1.78
C LEU A 49 -2.30 6.19 1.52
N ARG A 50 -1.14 6.39 2.14
CA ARG A 50 -0.25 7.52 1.92
C ARG A 50 1.14 7.01 1.57
N ARG A 51 1.76 7.55 0.53
CA ARG A 51 3.17 7.28 0.22
C ARG A 51 4.08 7.99 1.24
N VAL A 52 5.09 7.30 1.75
CA VAL A 52 6.09 7.80 2.72
C VAL A 52 7.51 7.61 2.19
#